data_AF-A0A946MSQ7-F1
#
_entry.id   AF-A0A946MSQ7-F1
#
_cell.length_a   1.000
_cell.length_b   1.000
_cell.length_c   1.000
_cell.angle_alpha   90.00
_cell.angle_beta   90.00
_cell.angle_gamma   90.00
#
_symmetry.space_group_name_H-M   'P 1'
#
loop_
_entity.id
_entity.type
_entity.pdbx_description
1 polymer ?
#
loop_
_entity_poly.entity_id
_entity_poly.type
_entity_poly.pdbx_seq_one_letter_code
_entity_poly.pdbx_strand_id
1 'polypeptide(L)'
;MPSFMDLREFIAELERRGDLVRIAVEVDPNLEMTEIADRTLRGGGPALLFENPKGFDVPVLANLFGTPNRVALGMGEESVAALREVGELLAYLRQPDPPKGFKDLVDKAPLLKKLLTMGPNVVKNAPCQQTITTGDNVDLHQLPIQTCWPEDVGPLVTWPLVVTRGPEKERMNLGIYRMQLLGRNKLIMRWLSHRGGALDFRDWQLKRPGEPYPVAIALGADPATTLGAVTPVPDSLSEYAFAGLLRGKKTDLAKCVTDLCRDNNLMIPAHSEIILEGHIDPDELADEGPFGDHTGYYNEVESFPVFTVTAITTREKPIYHSTYTGRPPDEPAILGVA
;
A
#
# COMPACT_ATOMS: atom_id res chain seq x y z
N MET A 1 -2.61 -2.18 -23.21
CA MET A 1 -2.07 -2.20 -21.84
C MET A 1 -3.23 -2.50 -20.91
N PRO A 2 -3.17 -3.61 -20.16
CA PRO A 2 -4.12 -3.89 -19.09
C PRO A 2 -4.12 -2.73 -18.10
N SER A 3 -5.28 -2.38 -17.56
CA SER A 3 -5.46 -1.22 -16.70
C SER A 3 -6.58 -1.55 -15.72
N PHE A 4 -6.24 -1.58 -14.43
CA PHE A 4 -7.15 -1.95 -13.36
C PHE A 4 -7.47 -0.71 -12.54
N MET A 5 -8.74 -0.36 -12.42
CA MET A 5 -9.18 0.76 -11.60
C MET A 5 -9.17 0.42 -10.12
N ASP A 6 -9.35 -0.85 -9.77
CA ASP A 6 -9.36 -1.34 -8.39
C ASP A 6 -8.69 -2.73 -8.25
N LEU A 7 -8.55 -3.18 -6.99
CA LEU A 7 -7.99 -4.49 -6.66
C LEU A 7 -8.86 -5.64 -7.17
N ARG A 8 -10.19 -5.47 -7.19
CA ARG A 8 -11.14 -6.54 -7.55
C ARG A 8 -11.10 -6.86 -9.04
N GLU A 9 -10.93 -5.86 -9.90
CA GLU A 9 -10.66 -6.04 -11.33
C GLU A 9 -9.37 -6.82 -11.55
N PHE A 10 -8.32 -6.54 -10.77
CA PHE A 10 -7.05 -7.25 -10.86
C PHE A 10 -7.18 -8.72 -10.40
N ILE A 11 -7.84 -8.97 -9.27
CA ILE A 11 -8.16 -10.33 -8.80
C ILE A 11 -8.91 -11.12 -9.87
N ALA A 12 -9.96 -10.53 -10.47
CA ALA A 12 -10.76 -11.19 -11.50
C ALA A 12 -9.93 -11.53 -12.75
N GLU A 13 -9.00 -10.65 -13.14
CA GLU A 13 -8.10 -10.92 -14.26
C GLU A 13 -7.10 -12.04 -13.95
N LEU A 14 -6.51 -12.06 -12.75
CA LEU A 14 -5.63 -13.15 -12.33
C LEU A 14 -6.37 -14.49 -12.30
N GLU A 15 -7.59 -14.51 -11.79
CA GLU A 15 -8.45 -15.71 -11.80
C GLU A 15 -8.74 -16.18 -13.23
N ARG A 16 -9.06 -15.26 -14.15
CA ARG A 16 -9.26 -15.57 -15.58
C ARG A 16 -8.01 -16.15 -16.25
N ARG A 17 -6.82 -15.73 -15.82
CA ARG A 17 -5.53 -16.23 -16.30
C ARG A 17 -5.11 -17.55 -15.64
N GLY A 18 -5.85 -18.04 -14.64
CA GLY A 18 -5.45 -19.19 -13.82
C GLY A 18 -4.29 -18.89 -12.88
N ASP A 19 -4.03 -17.61 -12.59
CA ASP A 19 -2.93 -17.10 -11.76
C ASP A 19 -3.41 -16.60 -10.39
N LEU A 20 -4.62 -17.00 -10.00
CA LEU A 20 -5.17 -16.86 -8.66
C LEU A 20 -5.93 -18.13 -8.27
N VAL A 21 -5.76 -18.56 -7.02
CA VAL A 21 -6.49 -19.68 -6.42
C VAL A 21 -7.27 -19.18 -5.21
N ARG A 22 -8.56 -19.54 -5.17
CA ARG A 22 -9.44 -19.36 -4.01
C ARG A 22 -9.31 -20.57 -3.08
N ILE A 23 -9.03 -20.30 -1.81
CA ILE A 23 -8.87 -21.30 -0.76
C ILE A 23 -10.09 -21.22 0.15
N ALA A 24 -11.02 -22.15 -0.04
CA ALA A 24 -12.29 -22.21 0.70
C ALA A 24 -12.20 -22.99 2.01
N VAL A 25 -11.15 -23.80 2.20
CA VAL A 25 -10.91 -24.48 3.48
C VAL A 25 -10.56 -23.44 4.54
N GLU A 26 -10.96 -23.71 5.79
CA GLU A 26 -10.59 -22.85 6.92
C GLU A 26 -9.06 -22.83 7.08
N VAL A 27 -8.47 -21.64 7.18
CA VAL A 27 -7.02 -21.44 7.38
C VAL A 27 -6.80 -20.40 8.48
N ASP A 28 -5.89 -20.67 9.41
CA ASP A 28 -5.56 -19.76 10.50
C ASP A 28 -4.67 -18.59 10.02
N PRO A 29 -5.04 -17.32 10.26
CA PRO A 29 -4.16 -16.17 10.01
C PRO A 29 -2.89 -16.19 10.88
N ASN A 30 -2.88 -16.99 11.95
CA ASN A 30 -1.69 -17.24 12.75
C ASN A 30 -0.85 -18.35 12.11
N LEU A 31 0.23 -17.98 11.44
CA LEU A 31 1.26 -18.84 10.82
C LEU A 31 0.82 -19.65 9.60
N GLU A 32 -0.38 -20.24 9.57
CA GLU A 32 -0.78 -21.17 8.50
C GLU A 32 -0.85 -20.51 7.12
N MET A 33 -1.43 -19.31 7.03
CA MET A 33 -1.46 -18.55 5.78
C MET A 33 -0.06 -18.26 5.24
N THR A 34 0.88 -17.92 6.13
CA THR A 34 2.28 -17.67 5.78
C THR A 34 2.95 -18.92 5.22
N GLU A 35 2.75 -20.08 5.85
CA GLU A 35 3.29 -21.35 5.35
C GLU A 35 2.78 -21.70 3.94
N ILE A 36 1.47 -21.50 3.71
CA ILE A 36 0.86 -21.77 2.40
C ILE A 36 1.39 -20.78 1.36
N ALA A 37 1.46 -19.49 1.70
CA ALA A 37 1.97 -18.45 0.82
C ALA A 37 3.45 -18.70 0.48
N ASP A 38 4.28 -19.09 1.45
CA ASP A 38 5.72 -19.35 1.24
C ASP A 38 5.98 -20.53 0.32
N ARG A 39 5.30 -21.66 0.54
CA ARG A 39 5.40 -22.80 -0.38
C ARG A 39 4.92 -22.46 -1.78
N THR A 40 3.85 -21.68 -1.88
CA THR A 40 3.28 -21.25 -3.16
C THR A 40 4.26 -20.35 -3.89
N LEU A 41 4.82 -19.34 -3.23
CA LEU A 41 5.81 -18.42 -3.81
C LEU A 41 7.07 -19.17 -4.27
N ARG A 42 7.64 -20.05 -3.42
CA ARG A 42 8.81 -20.85 -3.78
C ARG A 42 8.56 -21.77 -4.97
N GLY A 43 7.32 -22.22 -5.17
CA GLY A 43 6.88 -22.98 -6.32
C GLY A 43 6.56 -22.16 -7.57
N GLY A 44 6.68 -20.83 -7.52
CA GLY A 44 6.25 -19.93 -8.61
C GLY A 44 4.74 -19.92 -8.83
N GLY A 45 3.98 -20.19 -7.77
CA GLY A 45 2.53 -20.39 -7.80
C GLY A 45 1.70 -19.11 -7.90
N PRO A 46 0.36 -19.27 -7.93
CA PRO A 46 -0.60 -18.19 -8.13
C PRO A 46 -0.71 -17.26 -6.92
N ALA A 47 -1.39 -16.12 -7.09
CA ALA A 47 -1.93 -15.36 -5.96
C ALA A 47 -2.96 -16.20 -5.18
N LEU A 48 -3.11 -15.92 -3.89
CA LEU A 48 -3.96 -16.71 -2.99
C LEU A 48 -5.05 -15.83 -2.39
N LEU A 49 -6.29 -16.26 -2.51
CA LEU A 49 -7.43 -15.64 -1.82
C LEU A 49 -8.00 -16.64 -0.81
N PHE A 50 -7.69 -16.44 0.47
CA PHE A 50 -8.24 -17.21 1.58
C PHE A 50 -9.64 -16.70 1.90
N GLU A 51 -10.66 -17.50 1.59
CA GLU A 51 -12.06 -17.09 1.72
C GLU A 51 -12.64 -17.38 3.10
N ASN A 52 -12.01 -18.26 3.87
CA ASN A 52 -12.45 -18.67 5.20
C ASN A 52 -11.32 -18.57 6.24
N PRO A 53 -10.85 -17.35 6.56
CA PRO A 53 -9.92 -17.15 7.66
C PRO A 53 -10.55 -17.48 9.00
N LYS A 54 -9.91 -18.37 9.77
CA LYS A 54 -10.45 -18.84 11.05
C LYS A 54 -10.72 -17.68 12.02
N GLY A 55 -12.00 -17.53 12.41
CA GLY A 55 -12.43 -16.49 13.33
C GLY A 55 -12.73 -15.13 12.69
N PHE A 56 -12.70 -15.00 11.36
CA PHE A 56 -12.92 -13.74 10.65
C PHE A 56 -13.85 -13.92 9.45
N ASP A 57 -14.67 -12.91 9.17
CA ASP A 57 -15.56 -12.88 7.99
C ASP A 57 -14.93 -12.20 6.76
N VAL A 58 -13.76 -11.58 6.93
CA VAL A 58 -13.08 -10.80 5.89
C VAL A 58 -12.05 -11.68 5.19
N PRO A 59 -12.17 -11.98 3.89
CA PRO A 59 -11.20 -12.80 3.17
C PRO A 59 -9.82 -12.13 3.09
N VAL A 60 -8.77 -12.94 3.02
CA VAL A 60 -7.36 -12.48 2.95
C VAL A 60 -6.77 -12.75 1.58
N LEU A 61 -6.27 -11.72 0.92
CA LEU A 61 -5.47 -11.82 -0.30
C LEU A 61 -3.99 -11.80 0.06
N ALA A 62 -3.23 -12.79 -0.41
CA ALA A 62 -1.79 -12.87 -0.23
C ALA A 62 -1.08 -13.34 -1.51
N ASN A 63 0.24 -13.22 -1.53
CA ASN A 63 1.10 -13.64 -2.66
C ASN A 63 0.70 -12.98 -4.00
N LEU A 64 0.07 -11.80 -3.94
CA LEU A 64 -0.46 -11.06 -5.07
C LEU A 64 0.64 -10.77 -6.12
N PHE A 65 1.81 -10.37 -5.65
CA PHE A 65 3.00 -10.03 -6.44
C PHE A 65 4.10 -11.10 -6.35
N GLY A 66 3.73 -12.34 -6.01
CA GLY A 66 4.66 -13.47 -5.89
C GLY A 66 5.36 -13.93 -7.17
N THR A 67 5.07 -13.32 -8.34
CA THR A 67 5.82 -13.56 -9.58
C THR A 67 6.12 -12.25 -10.33
N PRO A 68 7.25 -12.16 -11.04
CA PRO A 68 7.58 -10.98 -11.85
C PRO A 68 6.51 -10.63 -12.90
N ASN A 69 5.82 -11.64 -13.44
CA ASN A 69 4.74 -11.42 -14.40
C ASN A 69 3.52 -10.74 -13.77
N ARG A 70 3.15 -11.09 -12.53
CA ARG A 70 2.09 -10.39 -11.80
C ARG A 70 2.47 -8.96 -11.44
N VAL A 71 3.74 -8.72 -11.13
CA VAL A 71 4.27 -7.35 -10.94
C VAL A 71 4.11 -6.54 -12.22
N ALA A 72 4.60 -7.05 -13.36
CA ALA A 72 4.46 -6.38 -14.65
C ALA A 72 2.99 -6.09 -14.98
N LEU A 73 2.12 -7.07 -14.79
CA LEU A 73 0.68 -6.93 -15.02
C LEU A 73 0.06 -5.84 -14.13
N GLY A 74 0.45 -5.79 -12.86
CA GLY A 74 0.02 -4.76 -11.91
C GLY A 74 0.49 -3.35 -12.27
N MET A 75 1.63 -3.22 -12.96
CA MET A 75 2.14 -1.94 -13.50
C MET A 75 1.50 -1.55 -14.84
N GLY A 76 0.57 -2.35 -15.36
CA GLY A 76 -0.12 -2.10 -16.62
C GLY A 76 0.57 -2.68 -17.85
N GLU A 77 1.56 -3.55 -17.65
CA GLU A 77 2.39 -4.14 -18.71
C GLU A 77 2.14 -5.64 -18.88
N GLU A 78 2.27 -6.17 -20.11
CA GLU A 78 2.05 -7.61 -20.37
C GLU A 78 3.30 -8.48 -20.11
N SER A 79 4.46 -7.87 -19.84
CA SER A 79 5.70 -8.59 -19.57
C SER A 79 6.72 -7.77 -18.78
N VAL A 80 7.61 -8.46 -18.07
CA VAL A 80 8.74 -7.84 -17.34
C VAL A 80 9.65 -7.03 -18.28
N ALA A 81 9.81 -7.45 -19.54
CA ALA A 81 10.64 -6.72 -20.49
C ALA A 81 10.13 -5.28 -20.75
N ALA A 82 8.81 -5.07 -20.66
CA ALA A 82 8.18 -3.77 -20.84
C ALA A 82 8.38 -2.82 -19.64
N LEU A 83 8.77 -3.34 -18.46
CA LEU A 83 9.13 -2.50 -17.31
C LEU A 83 10.36 -1.62 -17.57
N ARG A 84 11.18 -1.95 -18.58
CA ARG A 84 12.27 -1.07 -19.04
C ARG A 84 11.74 0.29 -19.50
N GLU A 85 10.59 0.32 -20.16
CA GLU A 85 9.96 1.57 -20.61
C GLU A 85 9.53 2.44 -19.41
N VAL A 86 9.12 1.81 -18.30
CA VAL A 86 8.82 2.51 -17.04
C VAL A 86 10.08 3.16 -16.46
N GLY A 87 11.22 2.45 -16.50
CA GLY A 87 12.52 2.98 -16.06
C GLY A 87 12.98 4.18 -16.89
N GLU A 88 12.86 4.10 -18.22
CA GLU A 88 13.17 5.21 -19.13
C GLU A 88 12.28 6.43 -18.87
N LEU A 89 10.99 6.19 -18.60
CA LEU A 89 10.03 7.21 -18.24
C LEU A 89 10.39 7.90 -16.91
N LEU A 90 10.77 7.14 -15.89
CA LEU A 90 11.27 7.70 -14.63
C LEU A 90 12.53 8.52 -14.81
N ALA A 91 13.47 8.07 -15.64
CA ALA A 91 14.69 8.81 -15.95
C ALA A 91 14.36 10.15 -16.64
N TYR A 92 13.45 10.14 -17.61
CA TYR A 92 12.98 11.36 -18.27
C TYR A 92 12.28 12.32 -17.29
N LEU A 93 11.43 11.81 -16.39
CA LEU A 93 10.73 12.63 -15.40
C LEU A 93 11.69 13.28 -14.39
N ARG A 94 12.83 12.65 -14.10
CA ARG A 94 13.88 13.24 -13.23
C ARG A 94 14.58 14.42 -13.90
N GLN A 95 14.84 14.33 -15.20
CA GLN A 95 15.53 15.36 -15.96
C GLN A 95 14.90 15.53 -17.35
N PRO A 96 13.83 16.34 -17.47
CA PRO A 96 13.18 16.55 -18.75
C PRO A 96 14.07 17.38 -19.68
N ASP A 97 14.46 16.82 -20.81
CA ASP A 97 15.19 17.56 -21.86
C ASP A 97 14.28 18.63 -22.50
N PRO A 98 14.76 19.90 -22.64
CA PRO A 98 14.01 20.92 -23.35
C PRO A 98 13.81 20.52 -24.82
N PRO A 99 12.60 20.69 -25.39
CA PRO A 99 12.31 20.22 -26.74
C PRO A 99 13.15 20.98 -27.78
N LYS A 100 13.81 20.22 -28.67
CA LYS A 100 14.75 20.79 -29.66
C LYS A 100 14.06 21.28 -30.96
N GLY A 101 12.74 21.12 -31.08
CA GLY A 101 11.93 21.63 -32.20
C GLY A 101 10.58 20.93 -32.38
N PHE A 102 9.86 21.26 -33.45
CA PHE A 102 8.52 20.72 -33.76
C PHE A 102 8.48 19.19 -33.98
N LYS A 103 9.55 18.61 -34.54
CA LYS A 103 9.63 17.16 -34.76
C LYS A 103 9.72 16.38 -33.44
N ASP A 104 10.50 16.90 -32.49
CA ASP A 104 10.65 16.35 -31.14
C ASP A 104 9.34 16.39 -30.35
N LEU A 105 8.47 17.38 -30.60
CA LEU A 105 7.12 17.44 -30.01
C LEU A 105 6.18 16.35 -30.52
N VAL A 106 6.27 15.99 -31.81
CA VAL A 106 5.48 14.90 -32.39
C VAL A 106 5.95 13.56 -31.83
N ASP A 107 7.26 13.35 -31.77
CA ASP A 107 7.85 12.12 -31.21
C ASP A 107 7.52 11.97 -29.70
N LYS A 108 7.42 13.08 -28.96
CA LYS A 108 7.02 13.11 -27.54
C LYS A 108 5.51 13.16 -27.29
N ALA A 109 4.66 13.19 -28.32
CA ALA A 109 3.21 13.28 -28.14
C ALA A 109 2.58 12.13 -27.31
N PRO A 110 3.00 10.85 -27.48
CA PRO A 110 2.50 9.75 -26.64
C PRO A 110 2.87 9.93 -25.15
N LEU A 111 4.08 10.43 -24.89
CA LEU A 111 4.57 10.72 -23.55
C LEU A 111 3.78 11.88 -22.91
N LEU A 112 3.59 12.97 -23.64
CA LEU A 112 2.77 14.11 -23.20
C LEU A 112 1.34 13.68 -22.87
N LYS A 113 0.76 12.75 -23.65
CA LYS A 113 -0.55 12.16 -23.35
C LYS A 113 -0.55 11.36 -22.05
N LYS A 114 0.51 10.61 -21.74
CA LYS A 114 0.67 9.92 -20.43
C LYS A 114 0.78 10.93 -19.28
N LEU A 115 1.42 12.08 -19.46
CA LEU A 115 1.48 13.11 -18.41
C LEU A 115 0.09 13.66 -18.01
N LEU A 116 -0.89 13.61 -18.91
CA LEU A 116 -2.27 14.04 -18.59
C LEU A 116 -2.97 13.14 -17.55
N THR A 117 -2.45 11.93 -17.31
CA THR A 117 -3.01 10.97 -16.35
C THR A 117 -2.41 11.09 -14.95
N MET A 118 -1.42 11.98 -14.77
CA MET A 118 -0.74 12.21 -13.49
C MET A 118 -1.59 12.96 -12.47
N GLY A 119 -2.51 13.83 -12.93
CA GLY A 119 -3.39 14.55 -12.01
C GLY A 119 -4.41 13.60 -11.36
N PRO A 120 -4.67 13.70 -10.05
CA PRO A 120 -5.70 12.87 -9.42
C PRO A 120 -7.10 13.26 -9.92
N ASN A 121 -8.03 12.33 -9.81
CA ASN A 121 -9.45 12.59 -9.97
C ASN A 121 -10.13 12.48 -8.60
N VAL A 122 -10.76 13.54 -8.11
CA VAL A 122 -11.41 13.51 -6.80
C VAL A 122 -12.86 13.10 -6.96
N VAL A 123 -13.23 11.96 -6.38
CA VAL A 123 -14.59 11.40 -6.43
C VAL A 123 -15.35 11.69 -5.14
N LYS A 124 -16.68 11.84 -5.25
CA LYS A 124 -17.55 12.10 -4.10
C LYS A 124 -18.07 10.84 -3.40
N ASN A 125 -18.38 9.82 -4.20
CA ASN A 125 -18.93 8.55 -3.71
C ASN A 125 -17.85 7.48 -3.87
N ALA A 126 -17.01 7.34 -2.84
CA ALA A 126 -15.90 6.41 -2.84
C ALA A 126 -16.33 5.04 -2.33
N PRO A 127 -16.09 3.94 -3.09
CA PRO A 127 -16.37 2.59 -2.61
C PRO A 127 -15.74 2.28 -1.26
N CYS A 128 -14.53 2.78 -0.97
CA CYS A 128 -13.85 2.56 0.30
C CYS A 128 -14.58 3.13 1.53
N GLN A 129 -15.66 3.92 1.34
CA GLN A 129 -16.44 4.56 2.40
C GLN A 129 -17.89 4.04 2.48
N GLN A 130 -18.17 2.86 1.94
CA GLN A 130 -19.51 2.25 2.01
C GLN A 130 -19.93 1.89 3.44
N THR A 131 -18.99 1.40 4.25
CA THR A 131 -19.17 1.18 5.69
C THR A 131 -18.22 2.07 6.44
N ILE A 132 -18.69 2.73 7.50
CA ILE A 132 -17.91 3.67 8.30
C ILE A 132 -18.08 3.32 9.78
N THR A 133 -16.97 3.04 10.45
CA THR A 133 -16.90 2.77 11.89
C THR A 133 -15.97 3.80 12.53
N THR A 134 -16.42 4.51 13.56
CA THR A 134 -15.66 5.60 14.19
C THR A 134 -15.66 5.52 15.71
N GLY A 135 -14.70 6.22 16.33
CA GLY A 135 -14.59 6.41 17.77
C GLY A 135 -14.52 5.10 18.53
N ASP A 136 -15.34 4.97 19.57
CA ASP A 136 -15.34 3.80 20.44
C ASP A 136 -15.76 2.51 19.76
N ASN A 137 -16.25 2.51 18.51
CA ASN A 137 -16.58 1.29 17.77
C ASN A 137 -15.42 0.73 16.94
N VAL A 138 -14.30 1.47 16.80
CA VAL A 138 -13.12 1.01 16.06
C VAL A 138 -12.47 -0.19 16.75
N ASP A 139 -12.40 -1.33 16.06
CA ASP A 139 -11.75 -2.53 16.56
C ASP A 139 -10.94 -3.25 15.49
N LEU A 140 -9.62 -3.11 15.57
CA LEU A 140 -8.66 -3.74 14.67
C LEU A 140 -8.62 -5.27 14.82
N HIS A 141 -9.07 -5.83 15.94
CA HIS A 141 -9.14 -7.29 16.11
C HIS A 141 -10.23 -7.93 15.25
N GLN A 142 -11.06 -7.14 14.57
CA GLN A 142 -12.01 -7.65 13.57
C GLN A 142 -11.36 -7.88 12.20
N LEU A 143 -10.12 -7.41 12.00
CA LEU A 143 -9.36 -7.62 10.77
C LEU A 143 -8.49 -8.87 10.92
N PRO A 144 -8.39 -9.72 9.88
CA PRO A 144 -7.56 -10.94 9.87
C PRO A 144 -6.07 -10.59 9.70
N ILE A 145 -5.52 -9.79 10.61
CA ILE A 145 -4.11 -9.40 10.61
C ILE A 145 -3.29 -10.65 10.94
N GLN A 146 -2.40 -11.05 10.05
CA GLN A 146 -1.64 -12.27 10.21
C GLN A 146 -0.46 -12.13 11.17
N THR A 147 -0.12 -13.23 11.84
CA THR A 147 1.17 -13.42 12.50
C THR A 147 2.00 -14.33 11.61
N CYS A 148 3.21 -13.90 11.22
CA CYS A 148 3.93 -14.56 10.13
C CYS A 148 4.82 -15.70 10.62
N TRP A 149 5.57 -15.46 11.70
CA TRP A 149 6.56 -16.40 12.21
C TRP A 149 6.35 -16.75 13.69
N PRO A 150 6.82 -17.94 14.14
CA PRO A 150 6.52 -18.43 15.49
C PRO A 150 6.98 -17.55 16.65
N GLU A 151 8.04 -16.75 16.47
CA GLU A 151 8.59 -15.84 17.49
C GLU A 151 8.30 -14.37 17.19
N ASP A 152 7.44 -14.09 16.20
CA ASP A 152 6.90 -12.74 16.03
C ASP A 152 6.10 -12.36 17.29
N VAL A 153 6.28 -11.13 17.77
CA VAL A 153 5.61 -10.65 19.00
C VAL A 153 4.08 -10.61 18.88
N GLY A 154 3.54 -10.59 17.66
CA GLY A 154 2.09 -10.63 17.40
C GLY A 154 1.72 -10.31 15.95
N PRO A 155 0.43 -10.01 15.69
CA PRO A 155 -0.05 -9.68 14.35
C PRO A 155 0.60 -8.42 13.76
N LEU A 156 0.86 -8.46 12.45
CA LEU A 156 1.55 -7.41 11.71
C LEU A 156 0.80 -7.02 10.42
N VAL A 157 0.53 -5.74 10.25
CA VAL A 157 0.01 -5.17 8.99
C VAL A 157 1.19 -4.95 8.04
N THR A 158 1.16 -5.60 6.88
CA THR A 158 2.32 -5.69 5.98
C THR A 158 2.16 -5.05 4.60
N TRP A 159 0.93 -4.78 4.16
CA TRP A 159 0.64 -3.98 2.96
C TRP A 159 -0.02 -2.60 3.25
N PRO A 160 0.33 -1.86 4.31
CA PRO A 160 -0.27 -0.55 4.55
C PRO A 160 0.31 0.48 3.58
N LEU A 161 -0.55 1.10 2.76
CA LEU A 161 -0.18 2.32 2.04
C LEU A 161 -0.43 3.51 2.97
N VAL A 162 0.62 3.90 3.69
CA VAL A 162 0.59 5.00 4.65
C VAL A 162 0.68 6.33 3.90
N VAL A 163 -0.41 7.09 3.97
CA VAL A 163 -0.55 8.41 3.34
C VAL A 163 -0.21 9.49 4.36
N THR A 164 0.79 10.28 4.03
CA THR A 164 1.28 11.40 4.85
C THR A 164 1.39 12.67 4.03
N ARG A 165 1.40 13.80 4.74
CA ARG A 165 1.64 15.12 4.16
C ARG A 165 2.40 15.99 5.16
N GLY A 166 3.50 16.58 4.71
CA GLY A 166 4.23 17.57 5.51
C GLY A 166 3.45 18.89 5.66
N PRO A 167 3.68 19.67 6.74
CA PRO A 167 2.88 20.85 7.09
C PRO A 167 2.91 21.99 6.06
N GLU A 168 3.94 22.04 5.20
CA GLU A 168 4.14 23.08 4.19
C GLU A 168 4.19 22.51 2.76
N LYS A 169 3.81 21.23 2.58
CA LYS A 169 3.93 20.52 1.31
C LYS A 169 2.56 20.40 0.63
N GLU A 170 2.53 20.52 -0.69
CA GLU A 170 1.32 20.22 -1.49
C GLU A 170 1.17 18.73 -1.81
N ARG A 171 2.30 18.06 -2.03
CA ARG A 171 2.39 16.62 -2.32
C ARG A 171 2.00 15.76 -1.12
N MET A 172 1.38 14.62 -1.41
CA MET A 172 1.23 13.51 -0.49
C MET A 172 2.32 12.48 -0.77
N ASN A 173 2.85 11.90 0.31
CA ASN A 173 3.75 10.76 0.28
C ASN A 173 2.94 9.49 0.55
N LEU A 174 3.22 8.43 -0.21
CA LEU A 174 2.76 7.08 0.08
C LEU A 174 3.96 6.21 0.41
N GLY A 175 3.91 5.52 1.55
CA GLY A 175 4.95 4.56 1.91
C GLY A 175 4.38 3.29 2.53
N ILE A 176 5.18 2.23 2.48
CA ILE A 176 4.85 0.95 3.09
C ILE A 176 5.73 0.75 4.30
N TYR A 177 5.10 0.81 5.47
CA TYR A 177 5.74 0.73 6.77
C TYR A 177 5.03 -0.36 7.55
N ARG A 178 5.70 -1.45 7.91
CA ARG A 178 5.05 -2.53 8.67
C ARG A 178 4.46 -1.98 9.97
N MET A 179 3.33 -2.51 10.41
CA MET A 179 2.66 -2.00 11.60
C MET A 179 2.21 -3.09 12.55
N GLN A 180 2.85 -3.14 13.72
CA GLN A 180 2.51 -4.08 14.78
C GLN A 180 1.17 -3.72 15.41
N LEU A 181 0.30 -4.71 15.59
CA LEU A 181 -0.93 -4.55 16.35
C LEU A 181 -0.62 -4.46 17.85
N LEU A 182 -0.94 -3.32 18.48
CA LEU A 182 -0.77 -3.12 19.92
C LEU A 182 -2.05 -3.30 20.71
N GLY A 183 -3.19 -3.12 20.05
CA GLY A 183 -4.48 -3.27 20.69
C GLY A 183 -5.59 -2.83 19.78
N ARG A 184 -6.75 -2.59 20.40
CA ARG A 184 -8.02 -2.39 19.71
C ARG A 184 -7.99 -1.31 18.62
N ASN A 185 -7.27 -0.22 18.82
CA ASN A 185 -7.20 0.88 17.86
C ASN A 185 -5.79 1.48 17.76
N LYS A 186 -4.76 0.69 18.06
CA LYS A 186 -3.37 1.16 18.14
C LYS A 186 -2.47 0.26 17.30
N LEU A 187 -1.69 0.88 16.43
CA LEU A 187 -0.68 0.23 15.59
C LEU A 187 0.67 0.93 15.77
N ILE A 188 1.79 0.22 15.72
CA ILE A 188 3.11 0.86 15.69
C ILE A 188 3.45 1.29 14.26
N MET A 189 3.90 2.51 14.05
CA MET A 189 4.35 3.03 12.75
C MET A 189 5.85 2.77 12.56
N ARG A 190 6.23 1.59 12.05
CA ARG A 190 7.64 1.25 11.81
C ARG A 190 8.15 1.85 10.50
N TRP A 191 8.47 3.14 10.53
CA TRP A 191 9.21 3.82 9.46
C TRP A 191 10.67 4.06 9.83
N LEU A 192 11.58 3.99 8.84
CA LEU A 192 12.96 4.44 9.07
C LEU A 192 13.04 5.97 8.95
N SER A 193 13.92 6.60 9.72
CA SER A 193 14.02 8.07 9.87
C SER A 193 14.21 8.86 8.57
N HIS A 194 14.70 8.22 7.51
CA HIS A 194 14.93 8.82 6.20
C HIS A 194 13.75 8.64 5.22
N ARG A 195 12.68 7.95 5.61
CA ARG A 195 11.50 7.72 4.76
C ARG A 195 10.59 8.96 4.75
N GLY A 196 9.87 9.17 3.64
CA GLY A 196 9.05 10.35 3.42
C GLY A 196 8.06 10.64 4.57
N GLY A 197 7.33 9.63 5.05
CA GLY A 197 6.42 9.80 6.18
C GLY A 197 7.12 10.22 7.47
N ALA A 198 8.28 9.64 7.78
CA ALA A 198 9.06 9.99 8.98
C ALA A 198 9.58 11.44 8.90
N LEU A 199 9.99 11.87 7.70
CA LEU A 199 10.40 13.26 7.46
C LEU A 199 9.22 14.22 7.59
N ASP A 200 8.05 13.86 7.05
CA ASP A 200 6.83 14.68 7.17
C ASP A 200 6.39 14.82 8.64
N PHE A 201 6.44 13.75 9.42
CA PHE A 201 6.14 13.77 10.86
C PHE A 201 7.15 14.61 11.65
N ARG A 202 8.45 14.44 11.39
CA ARG A 202 9.48 15.28 12.01
C ARG A 202 9.24 16.76 11.71
N ASP A 203 8.99 17.10 10.44
CA ASP A 203 8.74 18.48 10.01
C ASP A 203 7.46 19.03 10.66
N TRP A 204 6.44 18.19 10.82
CA TRP A 204 5.23 18.50 11.58
C TRP A 204 5.54 18.84 13.03
N GLN A 205 6.26 17.98 13.76
CA GLN A 205 6.61 18.22 15.17
C GLN A 205 7.38 19.52 15.37
N LEU A 206 8.26 19.88 14.43
CA LEU A 206 9.02 21.14 14.47
C LEU A 206 8.14 22.38 14.27
N LYS A 207 7.11 22.27 13.42
CA LYS A 207 6.24 23.40 13.04
C LYS A 207 4.99 23.52 13.92
N ARG A 208 4.52 22.41 14.46
CA ARG A 208 3.29 22.26 15.26
C ARG A 208 3.57 21.40 16.50
N PRO A 209 4.41 21.87 17.45
CA PRO A 209 4.78 21.07 18.60
C PRO A 209 3.56 20.67 19.45
N GLY A 210 3.46 19.38 19.78
CA GLY A 210 2.36 18.83 20.59
C GLY A 210 1.03 18.62 19.86
N GLU A 211 0.90 19.03 18.59
CA GLU A 211 -0.30 18.74 17.79
C GLU A 211 -0.24 17.30 17.23
N PRO A 212 -1.34 16.51 17.32
CA PRO A 212 -1.43 15.20 16.68
C PRO A 212 -1.18 15.26 15.18
N TYR A 213 -0.39 14.32 14.67
CA TYR A 213 -0.06 14.26 13.25
C TYR A 213 -1.09 13.42 12.47
N PRO A 214 -1.86 13.98 11.53
CA PRO A 214 -2.84 13.23 10.74
C PRO A 214 -2.18 12.17 9.87
N VAL A 215 -2.72 10.95 9.90
CA VAL A 215 -2.28 9.85 9.04
C VAL A 215 -3.49 9.06 8.56
N ALA A 216 -3.47 8.67 7.28
CA ALA A 216 -4.43 7.73 6.71
C ALA A 216 -3.68 6.53 6.12
N ILE A 217 -4.30 5.35 6.16
CA ILE A 217 -3.71 4.11 5.66
C ILE A 217 -4.72 3.46 4.73
N ALA A 218 -4.27 3.09 3.54
CA ALA A 218 -5.06 2.31 2.60
C ALA A 218 -4.57 0.87 2.50
N LEU A 219 -5.49 -0.07 2.63
CA LEU A 219 -5.26 -1.51 2.46
C LEU A 219 -6.07 -1.99 1.26
N GLY A 220 -5.44 -2.79 0.41
CA GLY A 220 -6.06 -3.32 -0.81
C GLY A 220 -6.43 -2.24 -1.83
N ALA A 221 -5.50 -1.32 -2.12
CA ALA A 221 -5.65 -0.37 -3.23
C ALA A 221 -5.45 -1.05 -4.59
N ASP A 222 -5.69 -0.31 -5.68
CA ASP A 222 -5.37 -0.79 -7.03
C ASP A 222 -3.87 -1.11 -7.18
N PRO A 223 -3.50 -2.09 -8.03
CA PRO A 223 -2.12 -2.58 -8.09
C PRO A 223 -1.12 -1.51 -8.52
N ALA A 224 -1.52 -0.56 -9.38
CA ALA A 224 -0.64 0.52 -9.81
C ALA A 224 -0.33 1.50 -8.66
N THR A 225 -1.30 1.79 -7.80
CA THR A 225 -1.10 2.62 -6.59
C THR A 225 -0.20 1.90 -5.59
N THR A 226 -0.42 0.60 -5.36
CA THR A 226 0.44 -0.21 -4.48
C THR A 226 1.88 -0.28 -4.99
N LEU A 227 2.07 -0.57 -6.29
CA LEU A 227 3.39 -0.64 -6.91
C LEU A 227 4.06 0.74 -7.04
N GLY A 228 3.26 1.79 -7.22
CA GLY A 228 3.73 3.17 -7.19
C GLY A 228 4.34 3.56 -5.86
N ALA A 229 3.81 3.06 -4.74
CA ALA A 229 4.31 3.32 -3.39
C ALA A 229 5.63 2.61 -3.05
N VAL A 230 5.97 1.52 -3.76
CA VAL A 230 7.28 0.83 -3.60
C VAL A 230 8.33 1.35 -4.57
N THR A 231 7.91 2.00 -5.67
CA THR A 231 8.82 2.48 -6.70
C THR A 231 9.51 3.78 -6.25
N PRO A 232 10.84 3.93 -6.40
CA PRO A 232 11.56 5.14 -6.01
C PRO A 232 11.29 6.31 -6.98
N VAL A 233 10.19 7.01 -6.76
CA VAL A 233 9.80 8.18 -7.55
C VAL A 233 10.58 9.44 -7.13
N PRO A 234 10.75 10.42 -8.04
CA PRO A 234 11.41 11.68 -7.71
C PRO A 234 10.60 12.47 -6.69
N ASP A 235 11.29 13.28 -5.87
CA ASP A 235 10.62 14.12 -4.90
C ASP A 235 9.64 15.13 -5.54
N SER A 236 9.83 15.54 -6.78
CA SER A 236 8.86 16.43 -7.43
C SER A 236 7.51 15.78 -7.74
N LEU A 237 7.37 14.46 -7.55
CA LEU A 237 6.23 13.67 -7.99
C LEU A 237 5.58 12.92 -6.81
N SER A 238 4.26 12.97 -6.70
CA SER A 238 3.51 12.11 -5.77
C SER A 238 3.37 10.71 -6.35
N GLU A 239 3.40 9.68 -5.50
CA GLU A 239 3.20 8.28 -5.90
C GLU A 239 1.84 8.07 -6.58
N TYR A 240 0.80 8.84 -6.21
CA TYR A 240 -0.49 8.81 -6.91
C TYR A 240 -0.40 9.21 -8.39
N ALA A 241 0.45 10.21 -8.67
CA ALA A 241 0.65 10.69 -10.03
C ALA A 241 1.46 9.69 -10.85
N PHE A 242 2.43 9.03 -10.22
CA PHE A 242 3.16 7.93 -10.85
C PHE A 242 2.27 6.72 -11.11
N ALA A 243 1.42 6.33 -10.14
CA ALA A 243 0.43 5.27 -10.31
C ALA A 243 -0.53 5.56 -11.46
N GLY A 244 -0.98 6.81 -11.62
CA GLY A 244 -1.84 7.21 -12.74
C GLY A 244 -1.15 7.10 -14.11
N LEU A 245 0.18 7.25 -14.14
CA LEU A 245 1.00 7.09 -15.34
C LEU A 245 1.25 5.61 -15.67
N LEU A 246 1.49 4.75 -14.67
CA LEU A 246 1.55 3.29 -14.83
C LEU A 246 0.21 2.74 -15.36
N ARG A 247 -0.90 3.11 -14.70
CA ARG A 247 -2.24 2.66 -15.06
C ARG A 247 -2.75 3.23 -16.40
N GLY A 248 -2.17 4.32 -16.88
CA GLY A 248 -2.64 5.06 -18.05
C GLY A 248 -3.99 5.79 -17.84
N LYS A 249 -4.41 5.95 -16.59
CA LYS A 249 -5.64 6.67 -16.18
C LYS A 249 -5.39 7.34 -14.83
N LYS A 250 -6.08 8.46 -14.60
CA LYS A 250 -6.00 9.20 -13.33
C LYS A 250 -6.37 8.32 -12.15
N THR A 251 -5.66 8.52 -11.04
CA THR A 251 -5.99 7.87 -9.76
C THR A 251 -7.21 8.54 -9.15
N ASP A 252 -8.26 7.75 -8.90
CA ASP A 252 -9.44 8.20 -8.17
C ASP A 252 -9.13 8.31 -6.68
N LEU A 253 -9.26 9.51 -6.14
CA LEU A 253 -9.03 9.82 -4.74
C LEU A 253 -10.32 10.28 -4.05
N ALA A 254 -10.43 9.99 -2.77
CA ALA A 254 -11.51 10.43 -1.90
C ALA A 254 -10.97 11.26 -0.74
N LYS A 255 -11.80 12.17 -0.23
CA LYS A 255 -11.48 12.89 1.01
C LYS A 255 -11.64 11.95 2.19
N CYS A 256 -10.77 12.10 3.19
CA CYS A 256 -10.89 11.41 4.47
C CYS A 256 -12.21 11.73 5.19
N VAL A 257 -12.70 10.78 5.99
CA VAL A 257 -13.95 10.93 6.77
C VAL A 257 -13.73 11.61 8.11
N THR A 258 -12.53 11.52 8.69
CA THR A 258 -12.16 12.21 9.94
C THR A 258 -11.82 13.67 9.68
N ASP A 259 -12.24 14.55 10.58
CA ASP A 259 -12.01 15.99 10.42
C ASP A 259 -10.52 16.32 10.42
N LEU A 260 -9.73 15.71 11.31
CA LEU A 260 -8.28 15.93 11.39
C LEU A 260 -7.57 15.61 10.06
N CYS A 261 -7.88 14.48 9.42
CA CYS A 261 -7.30 14.15 8.11
C CYS A 261 -7.81 15.06 7.00
N ARG A 262 -9.10 15.45 7.04
CA ARG A 262 -9.73 16.31 6.04
C ARG A 262 -9.20 17.74 6.08
N ASP A 263 -9.05 18.32 7.26
CA ASP A 263 -8.55 19.68 7.48
C ASP A 263 -7.08 19.81 7.07
N ASN A 264 -6.35 18.70 7.13
CA ASN A 264 -4.97 18.61 6.63
C ASN A 264 -4.88 18.09 5.18
N ASN A 265 -6.02 18.05 4.47
CA ASN A 265 -6.10 17.73 3.06
C ASN A 265 -5.43 16.40 2.67
N LEU A 266 -5.54 15.38 3.53
CA LEU A 266 -5.20 14.01 3.18
C LEU A 266 -6.26 13.42 2.26
N MET A 267 -5.80 12.70 1.23
CA MET A 267 -6.64 12.03 0.26
C MET A 267 -6.22 10.57 0.15
N ILE A 268 -7.21 9.70 0.08
CA ILE A 268 -7.06 8.24 0.06
C ILE A 268 -7.48 7.67 -1.30
N PRO A 269 -6.96 6.50 -1.74
CA PRO A 269 -7.43 5.86 -2.96
C PRO A 269 -8.90 5.46 -2.79
N ALA A 270 -9.77 5.92 -3.70
CA ALA A 270 -11.22 5.79 -3.54
C ALA A 270 -11.71 4.33 -3.62
N HIS A 271 -10.93 3.47 -4.27
CA HIS A 271 -11.27 2.07 -4.52
C HIS A 271 -10.57 1.07 -3.59
N SER A 272 -9.87 1.55 -2.55
CA SER A 272 -9.29 0.68 -1.53
C SER A 272 -10.33 -0.17 -0.82
N GLU A 273 -9.96 -1.37 -0.42
CA GLU A 273 -10.86 -2.27 0.31
C GLU A 273 -11.13 -1.79 1.74
N ILE A 274 -10.08 -1.33 2.43
CA ILE A 274 -10.13 -0.87 3.82
C ILE A 274 -9.26 0.37 3.98
N ILE A 275 -9.74 1.35 4.74
CA ILE A 275 -9.02 2.56 5.12
C ILE A 275 -9.01 2.68 6.63
N LEU A 276 -7.84 2.99 7.19
CA LEU A 276 -7.67 3.35 8.60
C LEU A 276 -7.32 4.83 8.64
N GLU A 277 -8.11 5.64 9.34
CA GLU A 277 -7.82 7.06 9.54
C GLU A 277 -7.57 7.34 11.01
N GLY A 278 -6.65 8.26 11.29
CA GLY A 278 -6.22 8.50 12.64
C GLY A 278 -5.12 9.54 12.76
N HIS A 279 -4.32 9.39 13.81
CA HIS A 279 -3.19 10.28 14.07
C HIS A 279 -2.07 9.59 14.82
N ILE A 280 -0.90 10.19 14.77
CA ILE A 280 0.22 9.88 15.65
C ILE A 280 0.28 10.96 16.71
N ASP A 281 0.22 10.57 17.98
CA ASP A 281 0.50 11.46 19.10
C ASP A 281 2.02 11.69 19.19
N PRO A 282 2.51 12.95 19.18
CA PRO A 282 3.95 13.24 19.03
C PRO A 282 4.87 12.57 20.05
N ASP A 283 4.36 12.30 21.25
CA ASP A 283 5.11 11.76 22.38
C ASP A 283 4.80 10.28 22.66
N GLU A 284 3.86 9.67 21.92
CA GLU A 284 3.48 8.28 22.11
C GLU A 284 4.36 7.35 21.27
N LEU A 285 5.21 6.60 21.97
CA LEU A 285 6.07 5.57 21.38
C LEU A 285 5.77 4.21 22.01
N ALA A 286 6.08 3.15 21.29
CA ALA A 286 6.03 1.78 21.78
C ALA A 286 7.16 0.94 21.19
N ASP A 287 7.54 -0.09 21.93
CA ASP A 287 8.53 -1.09 21.52
C ASP A 287 7.95 -2.00 20.42
N GLU A 288 8.64 -2.04 19.27
CA GLU A 288 8.28 -2.88 18.12
C GLU A 288 9.12 -4.16 18.08
N GLY A 289 8.47 -5.28 17.77
CA GLY A 289 9.11 -6.56 17.57
C GLY A 289 9.33 -7.41 18.84
N PRO A 290 10.09 -8.51 18.73
CA PRO A 290 10.84 -8.92 17.54
C PRO A 290 9.92 -9.35 16.38
N PHE A 291 10.44 -9.23 15.16
CA PHE A 291 9.81 -9.70 13.92
C PHE A 291 10.83 -10.31 12.98
N GLY A 292 10.48 -11.40 12.30
CA GLY A 292 11.25 -11.93 11.17
C GLY A 292 11.21 -10.98 9.98
N ASP A 293 12.35 -10.75 9.32
CA ASP A 293 12.43 -9.89 8.15
C ASP A 293 13.06 -10.55 6.92
N HIS A 294 13.17 -9.78 5.83
CA HIS A 294 13.79 -10.16 4.56
C HIS A 294 15.22 -10.73 4.65
N THR A 295 15.93 -10.56 5.78
CA THR A 295 17.25 -11.18 5.98
C THR A 295 17.17 -12.65 6.39
N GLY A 296 15.97 -13.11 6.79
CA GLY A 296 15.74 -14.44 7.34
C GLY A 296 16.07 -14.57 8.84
N TYR A 297 16.23 -13.45 9.54
CA TYR A 297 16.48 -13.38 10.98
C TYR A 297 15.43 -12.48 11.66
N TYR A 298 15.31 -12.61 12.98
CA TYR A 298 14.50 -11.70 13.78
C TYR A 298 15.26 -10.40 14.03
N ASN A 299 14.58 -9.26 13.89
CA ASN A 299 15.11 -7.97 14.30
C ASN A 299 15.06 -7.82 15.83
N GLU A 300 15.99 -7.02 16.36
CA GLU A 300 15.94 -6.54 17.74
C GLU A 300 14.76 -5.58 17.96
N VAL A 301 14.36 -5.46 19.23
CA VAL A 301 13.31 -4.54 19.66
C VAL A 301 13.78 -3.09 19.58
N GLU A 302 12.98 -2.22 18.97
CA GLU A 302 13.25 -0.77 18.86
C GLU A 302 11.95 0.04 19.03
N SER A 303 12.06 1.26 19.55
CA SER A 303 10.92 2.12 19.86
C SER A 303 10.50 2.96 18.65
N PHE A 304 9.20 2.94 18.30
CA PHE A 304 8.62 3.69 17.18
C PHE A 304 7.33 4.42 17.56
N PRO A 305 6.89 5.42 16.77
CA PRO A 305 5.64 6.14 17.03
C PRO A 305 4.41 5.25 16.96
N VAL A 306 3.40 5.56 17.76
CA VAL A 306 2.12 4.85 17.77
C VAL A 306 1.09 5.61 16.94
N PHE A 307 0.44 4.88 16.05
CA PHE A 307 -0.70 5.34 15.27
C PHE A 307 -2.01 4.94 15.96
N THR A 308 -2.81 5.94 16.31
CA THR A 308 -4.15 5.80 16.87
C THR A 308 -5.19 5.84 15.77
N VAL A 309 -5.90 4.73 15.56
CA VAL A 309 -7.02 4.63 14.62
C VAL A 309 -8.27 5.22 15.25
N THR A 310 -8.88 6.19 14.58
CA THR A 310 -10.13 6.84 15.02
C THR A 310 -11.30 6.56 14.07
N ALA A 311 -11.02 6.11 12.85
CA ALA A 311 -12.03 5.58 11.93
C ALA A 311 -11.48 4.40 11.10
N ILE A 312 -12.36 3.44 10.83
CA ILE A 312 -12.18 2.39 9.84
C ILE A 312 -13.29 2.54 8.81
N THR A 313 -12.95 2.70 7.53
CA THR A 313 -13.91 2.69 6.44
C THR A 313 -13.61 1.54 5.49
N THR A 314 -14.65 0.91 4.95
CA THR A 314 -14.50 -0.24 4.06
C THR A 314 -15.46 -0.20 2.90
N ARG A 315 -15.12 -0.96 1.84
CA ARG A 315 -16.11 -1.45 0.87
C ARG A 315 -17.07 -2.43 1.55
N GLU A 316 -18.21 -2.68 0.90
CA GLU A 316 -19.03 -3.84 1.21
C GLU A 316 -18.25 -5.13 0.90
N LYS A 317 -18.22 -6.05 1.87
CA LYS A 317 -17.45 -7.32 1.80
C LYS A 317 -15.99 -7.05 1.43
N PRO A 318 -15.22 -6.38 2.31
CA PRO A 318 -13.86 -5.99 2.00
C PRO A 318 -12.96 -7.21 1.85
N ILE A 319 -11.83 -7.02 1.18
CA ILE A 319 -10.72 -8.00 1.12
C ILE A 319 -9.53 -7.41 1.88
N TYR A 320 -8.98 -8.16 2.83
CA TYR A 320 -7.76 -7.76 3.54
C TYR A 320 -6.53 -8.19 2.74
N HIS A 321 -5.78 -7.23 2.19
CA HIS A 321 -4.54 -7.50 1.46
C HIS A 321 -3.36 -7.60 2.43
N SER A 322 -2.67 -8.74 2.42
CA SER A 322 -1.56 -9.02 3.34
C SER A 322 -0.42 -9.77 2.67
N THR A 323 0.75 -9.73 3.31
CA THR A 323 1.96 -10.46 2.93
C THR A 323 2.86 -10.72 4.11
N TYR A 324 3.91 -11.49 3.91
CA TYR A 324 4.93 -11.75 4.90
C TYR A 324 6.30 -11.39 4.34
N THR A 325 7.28 -11.24 5.23
CA THR A 325 8.69 -11.07 4.88
C THR A 325 9.49 -12.12 5.60
N GLY A 326 10.53 -12.66 4.98
CA GLY A 326 11.31 -13.73 5.59
C GLY A 326 12.54 -14.08 4.77
N ARG A 327 13.08 -15.29 4.97
CA ARG A 327 14.25 -15.72 4.20
C ARG A 327 13.88 -15.83 2.70
N PRO A 328 14.60 -15.13 1.80
CA PRO A 328 14.22 -15.06 0.40
C PRO A 328 14.27 -16.43 -0.31
N PRO A 329 13.52 -16.61 -1.42
CA PRO A 329 12.64 -15.61 -2.01
C PRO A 329 11.38 -15.37 -1.16
N ASP A 330 11.01 -14.10 -1.03
CA ASP A 330 9.74 -13.62 -0.46
C ASP A 330 9.10 -12.62 -1.44
N GLU A 331 7.88 -12.18 -1.19
CA GLU A 331 7.16 -11.31 -2.13
C GLU A 331 7.87 -9.95 -2.36
N PRO A 332 8.40 -9.28 -1.31
CA PRO A 332 9.25 -8.10 -1.50
C PRO A 332 10.50 -8.34 -2.34
N ALA A 333 11.16 -9.49 -2.22
CA ALA A 333 12.30 -9.82 -3.07
C ALA A 333 11.89 -9.95 -4.54
N ILE A 334 10.71 -10.50 -4.84
CA ILE A 334 10.20 -10.55 -6.21
C ILE A 334 9.94 -9.15 -6.77
N LEU A 335 9.36 -8.24 -5.97
CA LEU A 335 9.18 -6.85 -6.35
C LEU A 335 10.50 -6.14 -6.66
N GLY A 336 11.56 -6.44 -5.91
CA GLY A 336 12.90 -5.89 -6.17
C GLY A 336 13.62 -6.48 -7.39
N VAL A 337 13.18 -7.65 -7.87
CA VAL A 337 13.75 -8.33 -9.06
C VAL A 337 13.06 -7.89 -10.35
N ALA A 338 11.77 -7.57 -10.28
CA ALA A 338 10.96 -7.16 -11.43
C ALA A 338 11.35 -5.77 -11.95
#